data_AF-A0A372LGJ3-F1
#
_entry.id   AF-A0A372LGJ3-F1
#
_cell.length_a   1.000
_cell.length_b   1.000
_cell.length_c   1.000
_cell.angle_alpha   90.00
_cell.angle_beta   90.00
_cell.angle_gamma   90.00
#
_symmetry.space_group_name_H-M   'P 1'
#
loop_
_entity.id
_entity.type
_entity.pdbx_description
1 polymer ?
#
loop_
_entity_poly.entity_id
_entity_poly.type
_entity_poly.pdbx_seq_one_letter_code
_entity_poly.pdbx_strand_id
1 'polypeptide(L)' 'MYFVLLIMMVASLFVLFLCGYYVGVIKEKYGRNWLYAVPVTVAILMFNIIWALMEMSKSGRW' A
#
# COMPACT_ATOMS: atom_id res chain seq x y z
N MET A 1 -12.33 16.76 6.46
CA MET A 1 -11.43 16.21 5.42
C MET A 1 -10.04 15.88 5.95
N TYR A 2 -9.39 16.74 6.74
CA TYR A 2 -8.03 16.50 7.26
C TYR A 2 -7.85 15.16 8.01
N PHE A 3 -8.70 14.85 8.98
CA PHE A 3 -8.63 13.57 9.71
C PHE A 3 -8.90 12.35 8.82
N VAL A 4 -9.77 12.49 7.81
CA VAL A 4 -10.09 11.40 6.87
C VAL A 4 -8.87 11.08 6.00
N LEU A 5 -8.19 12.11 5.47
CA LEU A 5 -6.96 11.93 4.68
C LEU A 5 -5.85 11.31 5.52
N LEU A 6 -5.72 11.73 6.78
CA LEU A 6 -4.73 11.18 7.70
C LEU A 6 -4.99 9.70 7.98
N ILE A 7 -6.25 9.31 8.22
CA ILE A 7 -6.65 7.90 8.41
C ILE A 7 -6.40 7.09 7.14
N MET A 8 -6.77 7.60 5.96
CA MET A 8 -6.54 6.91 4.69
C MET A 8 -5.04 6.74 4.40
N MET A 9 -4.22 7.74 4.74
CA MET A 9 -2.78 7.68 4.59
C MET A 9 -2.16 6.64 5.53
N VAL A 10 -2.54 6.61 6.81
CA VAL A 10 -2.09 5.58 7.76
C VAL A 10 -2.55 4.18 7.33
N ALA A 11 -3.80 4.04 6.88
CA ALA A 11 -4.33 2.77 6.38
C ALA A 11 -3.55 2.27 5.15
N SER A 12 -3.26 3.14 4.18
CA SER A 12 -2.49 2.77 2.98
C SER A 12 -1.04 2.33 3.31
N LEU A 13 -0.39 2.99 4.27
CA LEU A 13 0.92 2.57 4.78
C LEU A 13 0.87 1.22 5.49
N PHE A 14 -0.21 0.96 6.25
CA PHE A 14 -0.41 -0.31 6.94
C PHE A 14 -0.61 -1.47 5.95
N VAL A 15 -1.37 -1.25 4.88
CA VAL A 15 -1.56 -2.25 3.81
C VAL A 15 -0.25 -2.52 3.05
N LEU A 16 0.57 -1.50 2.80
CA LEU A 16 1.92 -1.68 2.24
C LEU A 16 2.81 -2.55 3.14
N PHE A 17 2.77 -2.31 4.45
CA PHE A 17 3.51 -3.11 5.42
C PHE A 17 3.06 -4.58 5.40
N LEU A 18 1.74 -4.82 5.36
CA LEU A 18 1.18 -6.17 5.24
C LEU A 18 1.58 -6.84 3.91
N CYS A 19 1.60 -6.12 2.78
CA CYS A 19 2.11 -6.68 1.52
C CYS A 19 3.56 -7.15 1.64
N GLY A 20 4.43 -6.37 2.29
CA GLY A 20 5.82 -6.79 2.57
C GLY A 20 5.89 -8.05 3.44
N TYR A 21 5.06 -8.13 4.49
CA TYR A 21 4.95 -9.31 5.33
C TYR A 21 4.47 -10.54 4.55
N TYR A 22 3.42 -10.43 3.74
CA TYR A 22 2.91 -11.54 2.93
C TYR A 22 3.92 -11.99 1.87
N VAL A 23 4.71 -11.09 1.27
CA VAL A 23 5.82 -11.48 0.38
C VAL A 23 6.84 -12.34 1.14
N GLY A 24 7.19 -11.95 2.37
CA GLY A 24 8.09 -12.73 3.24
C GLY A 24 7.54 -14.12 3.56
N VAL A 25 6.28 -14.20 4.00
CA VAL A 25 5.62 -15.46 4.33
C VAL A 25 5.47 -16.37 3.11
N ILE A 26 5.13 -15.82 1.94
CA ILE A 26 5.03 -16.59 0.68
C ILE A 26 6.40 -17.14 0.29
N LYS A 27 7.47 -16.35 0.45
CA LYS A 27 8.84 -16.79 0.17
C LYS A 27 9.26 -17.93 1.11
N GLU A 28 8.86 -17.87 2.37
CA GLU A 28 9.20 -18.89 3.37
C GLU A 28 8.40 -20.20 3.18
N LYS A 29 7.11 -20.12 2.86
CA LYS A 29 6.23 -21.29 2.74
C LYS A 29 6.20 -21.93 1.35
N TYR A 30 6.34 -21.14 0.28
CA TYR A 30 6.14 -21.60 -1.10
C TYR A 30 7.38 -21.46 -2.00
N GLY A 31 8.51 -20.97 -1.49
CA GLY A 31 9.75 -20.81 -2.27
C GLY A 31 9.63 -19.80 -3.42
N ARG A 32 10.30 -20.04 -4.56
CA ARG A 32 10.15 -19.24 -5.80
C ARG A 32 8.87 -19.65 -6.53
N ASN A 33 7.72 -19.22 -6.03
CA ASN A 33 6.45 -19.45 -6.71
C ASN A 33 5.78 -18.12 -7.07
N TRP A 34 5.19 -18.03 -8.27
CA TRP A 34 4.73 -16.78 -8.89
C TRP A 34 3.67 -15.99 -8.09
N LEU A 35 3.15 -16.58 -7.01
CA LEU A 35 2.26 -15.97 -6.02
C LEU A 35 2.81 -14.67 -5.39
N TYR A 36 4.13 -14.43 -5.38
CA TYR A 36 4.68 -13.14 -4.96
C TYR A 36 4.27 -11.97 -5.86
N ALA A 37 3.83 -12.22 -7.10
CA ALA A 37 3.36 -11.15 -8.00
C ALA A 37 2.08 -10.47 -7.49
N VAL A 38 1.24 -11.18 -6.73
CA VAL A 38 -0.01 -10.64 -6.17
C VAL A 38 0.24 -9.52 -5.16
N PRO A 39 1.00 -9.73 -4.06
CA PRO A 39 1.29 -8.63 -3.13
C PRO A 39 2.15 -7.53 -3.76
N VAL A 40 2.97 -7.84 -4.76
CA VAL A 40 3.75 -6.81 -5.49
C VAL A 40 2.83 -5.90 -6.32
N THR A 41 1.85 -6.45 -7.04
CA THR A 41 0.89 -5.63 -7.80
C THR A 41 0.01 -4.79 -6.89
N VAL A 42 -0.43 -5.33 -5.74
CA VAL A 42 -1.16 -4.57 -4.72
C VAL A 42 -0.29 -3.46 -4.13
N ALA A 43 1.01 -3.70 -3.90
CA ALA A 43 1.93 -2.68 -3.40
C ALA A 43 2.09 -1.50 -4.39
N ILE A 44 2.17 -1.78 -5.70
CA ILE A 44 2.24 -0.74 -6.74
C ILE A 44 0.95 0.11 -6.76
N LEU A 45 -0.21 -0.52 -6.63
CA LEU A 45 -1.49 0.19 -6.53
C LEU A 45 -1.54 1.09 -5.28
N MET A 46 -1.13 0.56 -4.12
CA MET A 46 -1.11 1.32 -2.87
C MET A 46 -0.15 2.51 -2.91
N PHE A 47 0.98 2.39 -3.60
CA PHE A 47 1.90 3.51 -3.80
C PHE A 47 1.26 4.64 -4.63
N ASN A 48 0.50 4.30 -5.67
CA ASN A 48 -0.25 5.28 -6.46
C ASN A 48 -1.35 5.96 -5.63
N ILE A 49 -2.04 5.21 -4.77
CA ILE A 49 -3.06 5.76 -3.87
C ILE A 49 -2.43 6.76 -2.88
N ILE A 50 -1.27 6.45 -2.31
CA ILE A 50 -0.54 7.37 -1.42
C ILE A 50 -0.14 8.65 -2.15
N TRP A 51 0.34 8.52 -3.39
CA TRP A 51 0.68 9.68 -4.20
C TRP A 51 -0.54 10.58 -4.45
N ALA A 52 -1.65 9.98 -4.88
CA ALA A 52 -2.91 10.70 -5.09
C ALA A 52 -3.42 11.37 -3.80
N LEU A 53 -3.36 10.67 -2.66
CA LEU A 53 -3.73 11.24 -1.36
C LEU A 53 -2.83 12.42 -0.97
N MET A 54 -1.52 12.32 -1.22
CA MET A 54 -0.57 13.39 -0.93
C MET A 54 -0.82 14.62 -1.83
N GLU A 55 -1.13 14.39 -3.09
CA GLU A 55 -1.41 15.45 -4.06
C GLU A 55 -2.74 16.14 -3.77
N MET A 56 -3.78 15.38 -3.39
CA MET A 56 -5.03 15.94 -2.89
C MET A 56 -4.85 16.70 -1.56
N SER A 57 -3.94 16.26 -0.68
CA SER A 57 -3.65 16.96 0.56
C SER A 57 -2.94 18.31 0.34
N LYS A 58 -2.05 18.40 -0.66
CA LYS A 58 -1.31 19.64 -0.99
C LYS A 58 -2.15 20.64 -1.76
N SER A 59 -3.03 20.14 -2.61
CA SER A 59 -3.83 20.99 -3.48
C SER A 59 -4.71 21.96 -2.69
N GLY A 60 -4.92 21.74 -1.38
CA GLY A 60 -5.83 22.55 -0.56
C GLY A 60 -7.27 22.57 -1.09
N ARG A 61 -7.55 21.80 -2.15
CA ARG A 61 -8.82 21.70 -2.87
C ARG A 61 -9.65 20.58 -2.27
N TRP A 62 -9.74 20.67 -0.95
CA TRP A 62 -10.89 20.27 -0.17
C TRP A 62 -11.62 21.55 0.20
#